data_AF-A0A4Q7UET0-F1
#
_entry.id   AF-A0A4Q7UET0-F1
#
_cell.length_a   1.000
_cell.length_b   1.000
_cell.length_c   1.000
_cell.angle_alpha   90.00
_cell.angle_beta   90.00
_cell.angle_gamma   90.00
#
_symmetry.space_group_name_H-M   'P 1'
#
loop_
_entity.id
_entity.type
_entity.pdbx_description
1 polymer ?
#
loop_
_entity_poly.entity_id
_entity_poly.type
_entity_poly.pdbx_seq_one_letter_code
_entity_poly.pdbx_strand_id
1 'polypeptide(L)'
;MTRQHLWAEQEYLISVVTSGSLGQRVCAVRAWYWSQATLVYESPEAVTSRQPTTVSQAEDDEVADLRAWYRAACLTAFVECDHNATREWLARGFILDESFYPSNLHRRIAQARAIAEADPVRFKELIARTTDGTNLIAIRPGDDR
;
A
#
# COMPACT_ATOMS: atom_id res chain seq x y z
N MET A 1 13.65 16.67 -0.73
CA MET A 1 13.81 15.49 -1.60
C MET A 1 13.13 15.83 -2.92
N THR A 2 13.81 15.72 -4.06
CA THR A 2 13.18 16.07 -5.36
C THR A 2 12.29 14.92 -5.85
N ARG A 3 11.24 15.25 -6.61
CA ARG A 3 10.18 14.31 -7.05
C ARG A 3 10.71 13.07 -7.79
N GLN A 4 11.80 13.22 -8.55
CA GLN A 4 12.48 12.11 -9.24
C GLN A 4 13.15 11.09 -8.30
N HIS A 5 13.62 11.52 -7.13
CA HIS A 5 14.24 10.60 -6.17
C HIS A 5 13.20 9.69 -5.48
N LEU A 6 12.01 10.22 -5.17
CA LEU A 6 10.92 9.45 -4.56
C LEU A 6 10.44 8.33 -5.48
N TRP A 7 10.35 8.58 -6.79
CA TRP A 7 9.95 7.55 -7.77
C TRP A 7 10.98 6.43 -7.87
N ALA A 8 12.26 6.77 -8.03
CA ALA A 8 13.33 5.77 -8.11
C ALA A 8 13.42 4.91 -6.84
N GLU A 9 13.14 5.50 -5.68
CA GLU A 9 13.06 4.76 -4.42
C GLU A 9 11.86 3.81 -4.38
N GLN A 10 10.67 4.25 -4.77
CA GLN A 10 9.48 3.40 -4.82
C GLN A 10 9.66 2.23 -5.79
N GLU A 11 10.22 2.47 -6.99
CA GLU A 11 10.57 1.42 -7.95
C GLU A 11 11.55 0.40 -7.36
N TYR A 12 12.59 0.90 -6.67
CA TYR A 12 13.54 0.03 -5.97
C TYR A 12 12.84 -0.81 -4.90
N LEU A 13 11.98 -0.22 -4.08
CA LEU A 13 11.23 -0.95 -3.06
C LEU A 13 10.34 -2.03 -3.66
N ILE A 14 9.65 -1.73 -4.77
CA ILE A 14 8.86 -2.72 -5.53
C ILE A 14 9.76 -3.88 -5.98
N SER A 15 10.92 -3.59 -6.56
CA SER A 15 11.87 -4.62 -6.99
C SER A 15 12.32 -5.51 -5.82
N VAL A 16 12.55 -4.93 -4.64
CA VAL A 16 12.95 -5.66 -3.43
C VAL A 16 11.81 -6.53 -2.91
N VAL A 17 10.55 -6.07 -2.96
CA VAL A 17 9.39 -6.92 -2.63
C VAL A 17 9.31 -8.12 -3.57
N THR A 18 9.55 -7.90 -4.87
CA THR A 18 9.46 -8.96 -5.89
C THR A 18 10.58 -10.00 -5.73
N SER A 19 11.84 -9.58 -5.65
CA SER A 19 12.98 -10.49 -5.77
C SER A 19 13.90 -10.56 -4.55
N GLY A 20 13.67 -9.74 -3.53
CA GLY A 20 14.48 -9.74 -2.31
C GLY A 20 14.29 -11.01 -1.48
N SER A 21 15.26 -11.29 -0.62
CA SER A 21 15.15 -12.30 0.45
C SER A 21 14.00 -11.98 1.43
N LEU A 22 13.59 -12.96 2.23
CA LEU A 22 12.51 -12.81 3.21
C LEU A 22 12.67 -11.56 4.10
N GLY A 23 13.88 -11.30 4.61
CA GLY A 23 14.16 -10.11 5.43
C GLY A 23 14.13 -8.80 4.64
N GLN A 24 14.66 -8.80 3.41
CA GLN A 24 14.63 -7.62 2.55
C GLN A 24 13.20 -7.23 2.15
N ARG A 25 12.33 -8.20 1.85
CA ARG A 25 10.91 -7.95 1.58
C ARG A 25 10.22 -7.27 2.76
N VAL A 26 10.47 -7.73 3.98
CA VAL A 26 9.93 -7.09 5.21
C VAL A 26 10.42 -5.65 5.33
N CYS A 27 11.72 -5.41 5.13
CA CYS A 27 12.28 -4.06 5.16
C CYS A 27 11.67 -3.16 4.08
N ALA A 28 11.46 -3.68 2.87
CA ALA A 28 10.87 -2.92 1.78
C ALA A 28 9.41 -2.54 2.08
N VAL A 29 8.59 -3.46 2.61
CA VAL A 29 7.22 -3.16 3.03
C VAL A 29 7.18 -2.09 4.12
N ARG A 30 8.11 -2.14 5.08
CA ARG A 30 8.24 -1.12 6.14
C ARG A 30 8.65 0.24 5.58
N ALA A 31 9.60 0.25 4.65
CA ALA A 31 10.09 1.47 4.02
C ALA A 31 9.01 2.11 3.13
N TRP A 32 8.19 1.30 2.46
CA TRP A 32 7.11 1.78 1.61
C TRP A 32 6.20 2.77 2.33
N TYR A 33 5.81 2.47 3.57
CA TYR A 33 4.97 3.35 4.39
C TYR A 33 5.47 4.80 4.43
N TRP A 34 6.78 5.00 4.56
CA TRP A 34 7.40 6.33 4.65
C TRP A 34 7.74 6.96 3.30
N SER A 35 7.66 6.18 2.21
CA SER A 35 7.99 6.65 0.86
C SER A 35 6.81 7.23 0.08
N GLN A 36 5.60 7.19 0.66
CA GLN A 36 4.37 7.56 -0.04
C GLN A 36 4.10 9.06 -0.06
N ALA A 37 3.29 9.49 -1.02
CA ALA A 37 2.76 10.84 -1.06
C ALA A 37 1.91 11.11 0.20
N THR A 38 2.07 12.31 0.76
CA THR A 38 1.23 12.79 1.84
C THR A 38 0.01 13.47 1.26
N LEU A 39 -1.18 12.96 1.58
CA LEU A 39 -2.43 13.65 1.28
C LEU A 39 -2.62 14.79 2.27
N VAL A 40 -2.76 16.00 1.72
CA VAL A 40 -2.96 17.22 2.50
C VAL A 40 -4.44 17.57 2.47
N TYR A 41 -5.03 17.82 3.63
CA TYR A 41 -6.43 18.17 3.80
C TYR A 41 -6.57 19.59 4.33
N GLU A 42 -7.64 20.29 3.95
CA GLU A 42 -7.88 21.66 4.45
C GLU A 42 -8.36 21.68 5.92
N SER A 43 -8.99 20.61 6.41
CA SER A 43 -9.51 20.53 7.78
C SER A 43 -9.72 19.08 8.26
N PRO A 44 -9.96 18.85 9.56
CA PRO A 44 -10.35 17.54 10.09
C PRO A 44 -11.65 16.98 9.46
N GLU A 45 -12.60 17.84 9.12
CA GLU A 45 -13.84 17.45 8.43
C GLU A 45 -13.53 16.92 7.03
N ALA A 46 -12.59 17.57 6.32
CA ALA A 46 -12.12 17.11 5.02
C ALA A 46 -11.40 15.74 5.09
N VAL A 47 -10.69 15.46 6.19
CA VAL A 47 -10.13 14.11 6.45
C VAL A 47 -11.24 13.08 6.58
N THR A 48 -12.30 13.41 7.33
CA THR A 48 -13.44 12.51 7.55
C THR A 48 -14.20 12.23 6.25
N SER A 49 -14.38 13.23 5.39
CA SER A 49 -15.00 13.08 4.06
C SER A 49 -14.06 12.52 2.99
N ARG A 50 -12.77 12.29 3.32
CA ARG A 50 -11.71 11.85 2.40
C ARG A 50 -11.57 12.75 1.18
N GLN A 51 -11.63 14.07 1.40
CA GLN A 51 -11.45 15.09 0.37
C GLN A 51 -10.14 15.84 0.59
N PRO A 52 -9.00 15.35 0.05
CA PRO A 52 -7.75 16.08 0.10
C PRO A 52 -7.79 17.31 -0.82
N THR A 53 -6.82 18.21 -0.65
CA THR A 53 -6.63 19.36 -1.54
C THR A 53 -6.40 18.89 -2.97
N THR A 54 -6.88 19.64 -3.96
CA THR A 54 -6.70 19.32 -5.39
C THR A 54 -5.24 19.13 -5.78
N VAL A 55 -4.33 19.93 -5.21
CA VAL A 55 -2.89 19.81 -5.45
C VAL A 55 -2.37 18.48 -4.92
N SER A 56 -2.65 18.14 -3.66
CA SER A 56 -2.18 16.88 -3.08
C SER A 56 -2.83 15.65 -3.71
N GLN A 57 -4.08 15.75 -4.19
CA GLN A 57 -4.73 14.67 -4.94
C GLN A 57 -4.02 14.44 -6.27
N ALA A 58 -3.69 15.50 -7.01
CA ALA A 58 -2.97 15.38 -8.26
C ALA A 58 -1.57 14.75 -8.06
N GLU A 59 -0.87 15.10 -6.98
CA GLU A 59 0.41 14.46 -6.63
C GLU A 59 0.27 12.99 -6.24
N ASP A 60 -0.85 12.61 -5.60
CA ASP A 60 -1.18 11.22 -5.28
C ASP A 60 -1.51 10.39 -6.52
N ASP A 61 -2.22 11.00 -7.47
CA ASP A 61 -2.62 10.41 -8.75
C ASP A 61 -1.40 10.19 -9.66
N GLU A 62 -0.41 11.09 -9.63
CA GLU A 62 0.85 10.96 -10.39
C GLU A 62 1.63 9.67 -10.05
N VAL A 63 1.45 9.11 -8.85
CA VAL A 63 2.11 7.87 -8.38
C VAL A 63 1.17 6.68 -8.27
N ALA A 64 -0.07 6.79 -8.80
CA ALA A 64 -1.07 5.73 -8.70
C ALA A 64 -0.60 4.40 -9.32
N ASP A 65 0.13 4.46 -10.44
CA ASP A 65 0.68 3.27 -11.11
C ASP A 65 1.70 2.55 -10.23
N LEU A 66 2.62 3.27 -9.58
CA LEU A 66 3.60 2.70 -8.66
C LEU A 66 2.91 2.02 -7.47
N ARG A 67 1.84 2.63 -6.94
CA ARG A 67 1.02 2.02 -5.88
C ARG A 67 0.33 0.75 -6.35
N ALA A 68 -0.24 0.76 -7.56
CA ALA A 68 -0.83 -0.43 -8.16
C ALA A 68 0.20 -1.56 -8.32
N TRP A 69 1.41 -1.25 -8.79
CA TRP A 69 2.50 -2.21 -8.93
C TRP A 69 2.99 -2.75 -7.59
N TYR A 70 3.15 -1.89 -6.58
CA TYR A 70 3.50 -2.31 -5.23
C TYR A 70 2.48 -3.28 -4.63
N ARG A 71 1.18 -2.99 -4.78
CA ARG A 71 0.11 -3.90 -4.32
C ARG A 71 0.15 -5.24 -5.02
N ALA A 72 0.36 -5.23 -6.34
CA ALA A 72 0.49 -6.47 -7.12
C ALA A 72 1.73 -7.28 -6.70
N ALA A 73 2.85 -6.62 -6.41
CA ALA A 73 4.07 -7.26 -5.91
C ALA A 73 3.86 -7.88 -4.53
N CYS A 74 3.22 -7.16 -3.59
CA CYS A 74 2.92 -7.67 -2.25
C CYS A 74 1.94 -8.85 -2.30
N LEU A 75 0.88 -8.77 -3.12
CA LEU A 75 -0.08 -9.86 -3.34
C LEU A 75 0.64 -11.12 -3.85
N THR A 76 1.46 -10.96 -4.87
CA THR A 76 2.22 -12.06 -5.49
C THR A 76 3.16 -12.71 -4.48
N ALA A 77 3.97 -11.89 -3.80
CA ALA A 77 4.90 -12.36 -2.79
C ALA A 77 4.20 -13.02 -1.59
N PHE A 78 3.02 -12.53 -1.20
CA PHE A 78 2.22 -13.11 -0.11
C PHE A 78 1.78 -14.53 -0.44
N VAL A 79 1.23 -14.74 -1.64
CA VAL A 79 0.75 -16.06 -2.11
C VAL A 79 1.90 -17.05 -2.21
N GLU A 80 3.09 -16.60 -2.61
CA GLU A 80 4.27 -17.45 -2.84
C GLU A 80 5.14 -17.69 -1.59
N CYS A 81 4.93 -16.93 -0.51
CA CYS A 81 5.80 -16.98 0.67
C CYS A 81 5.28 -17.96 1.71
N ASP A 82 5.97 -19.07 1.98
CA ASP A 82 5.60 -20.03 3.03
C ASP A 82 5.97 -19.61 4.47
N HIS A 83 6.76 -18.53 4.62
CA HIS A 83 7.21 -18.07 5.93
C HIS A 83 6.18 -17.13 6.58
N ASN A 84 5.45 -17.63 7.58
CA ASN A 84 4.34 -16.92 8.24
C ASN A 84 4.66 -15.49 8.68
N ALA A 85 5.78 -15.26 9.37
CA ALA A 85 6.13 -13.92 9.83
C ALA A 85 6.39 -12.93 8.68
N THR A 86 6.94 -13.40 7.56
CA THR A 86 7.13 -12.57 6.36
C THR A 86 5.80 -12.34 5.66
N ARG A 87 4.95 -13.37 5.59
CA ARG A 87 3.61 -13.29 5.01
C ARG A 87 2.72 -12.26 5.74
N GLU A 88 2.80 -12.18 7.07
CA GLU A 88 2.13 -11.13 7.87
C GLU A 88 2.57 -9.71 7.50
N TRP A 89 3.85 -9.50 7.21
CA TRP A 89 4.32 -8.21 6.74
C TRP A 89 3.79 -7.91 5.33
N LEU A 90 3.88 -8.86 4.40
CA LEU A 90 3.40 -8.69 3.02
C LEU A 90 1.90 -8.40 2.96
N ALA A 91 1.11 -8.98 3.86
CA ALA A 91 -0.33 -8.69 4.01
C ALA A 91 -0.64 -7.21 4.23
N ARG A 92 0.32 -6.41 4.71
CA ARG A 92 0.13 -4.98 4.92
C ARG A 92 0.20 -4.16 3.64
N GLY A 93 0.72 -4.71 2.55
CA GLY A 93 0.95 -3.98 1.30
C GLY A 93 -0.14 -4.13 0.24
N PHE A 94 -1.25 -4.82 0.52
CA PHE A 94 -2.32 -5.03 -0.45
C PHE A 94 -3.71 -5.13 0.20
N ILE A 95 -4.75 -5.29 -0.61
CA ILE A 95 -6.16 -5.40 -0.21
C ILE A 95 -6.82 -6.59 -0.93
N LEU A 96 -7.79 -7.25 -0.29
CA LEU A 96 -8.53 -8.37 -0.88
C LEU A 96 -9.76 -7.91 -1.67
N ASP A 97 -9.61 -6.88 -2.50
CA ASP A 97 -10.68 -6.33 -3.34
C ASP A 97 -10.26 -6.32 -4.81
N GLU A 98 -10.94 -7.12 -5.64
CA GLU A 98 -10.62 -7.34 -7.05
C GLU A 98 -10.73 -6.07 -7.91
N SER A 99 -11.50 -5.07 -7.48
CA SER A 99 -11.65 -3.80 -8.20
C SER A 99 -10.35 -3.00 -8.30
N PHE A 100 -9.39 -3.25 -7.40
CA PHE A 100 -8.07 -2.61 -7.39
C PHE A 100 -7.04 -3.32 -8.27
N TYR A 101 -7.39 -4.44 -8.91
CA TYR A 101 -6.46 -5.27 -9.66
C TYR A 101 -6.95 -5.57 -11.08
N PRO A 102 -6.03 -5.64 -12.06
CA PRO A 102 -6.37 -6.18 -13.37
C PRO A 102 -6.79 -7.65 -13.27
N SER A 103 -7.61 -8.11 -14.23
CA SER A 103 -8.25 -9.43 -14.20
C SER A 103 -7.28 -10.61 -14.14
N ASN A 104 -6.06 -10.45 -14.68
CA ASN A 104 -5.02 -11.46 -14.60
C ASN A 104 -4.54 -11.75 -13.16
N LEU A 105 -4.84 -10.87 -12.19
CA LEU A 105 -4.49 -11.05 -10.78
C LEU A 105 -5.66 -11.56 -9.91
N HIS A 106 -6.89 -11.65 -10.43
CA HIS A 106 -8.06 -12.09 -9.65
C HIS A 106 -7.88 -13.49 -9.06
N ARG A 107 -7.24 -14.41 -9.80
CA ARG A 107 -6.86 -15.73 -9.26
C ARG A 107 -5.96 -15.62 -8.03
N ARG A 108 -5.00 -14.71 -8.02
CA ARG A 108 -4.10 -14.50 -6.87
C ARG A 108 -4.85 -13.87 -5.70
N ILE A 109 -5.84 -13.01 -5.95
CA ILE A 109 -6.73 -12.50 -4.89
C ILE A 109 -7.51 -13.64 -4.24
N ALA A 110 -8.10 -14.53 -5.04
CA ALA A 110 -8.80 -15.70 -4.51
C ALA A 110 -7.87 -16.61 -3.66
N GLN A 111 -6.63 -16.82 -4.11
CA GLN A 111 -5.63 -17.57 -3.36
C GLN A 111 -5.25 -16.86 -2.04
N ALA A 112 -5.01 -15.56 -2.09
CA ALA A 112 -4.66 -14.78 -0.91
C ALA A 112 -5.80 -14.77 0.13
N ARG A 113 -7.04 -14.67 -0.35
CA ARG A 113 -8.24 -14.79 0.48
C ARG A 113 -8.31 -16.15 1.18
N ALA A 114 -8.14 -17.24 0.44
CA ALA A 114 -8.15 -18.58 1.03
C ALA A 114 -7.05 -18.76 2.09
N ILE A 115 -5.85 -18.22 1.86
CA ILE A 115 -4.76 -18.22 2.85
C ILE A 115 -5.14 -17.42 4.09
N ALA A 116 -5.72 -16.23 3.91
CA ALA A 116 -6.13 -15.38 5.03
C ALA A 116 -7.24 -16.01 5.87
N GLU A 117 -8.23 -16.61 5.22
CA GLU A 117 -9.37 -17.28 5.87
C GLU A 117 -8.99 -18.59 6.57
N ALA A 118 -7.89 -19.23 6.16
CA ALA A 118 -7.35 -20.39 6.86
C ALA A 118 -6.71 -20.04 8.23
N ASP A 119 -6.31 -18.78 8.43
CA ASP A 119 -5.78 -18.27 9.70
C ASP A 119 -6.32 -16.84 9.99
N PRO A 120 -7.61 -16.73 10.33
CA PRO A 120 -8.28 -15.43 10.43
C PRO A 120 -7.79 -14.61 11.62
N VAL A 121 -7.23 -15.25 12.66
CA VAL A 121 -6.64 -14.54 13.81
C VAL A 121 -5.40 -13.78 13.36
N ARG A 122 -4.53 -14.43 12.57
CA ARG A 122 -3.31 -13.82 12.04
C ARG A 122 -3.62 -12.74 11.00
N PHE A 123 -4.57 -12.98 10.11
CA PHE A 123 -4.86 -12.10 8.97
C PHE A 123 -6.10 -11.23 9.14
N LYS A 124 -6.58 -11.02 10.37
CA LYS A 124 -7.80 -10.23 10.65
C LYS A 124 -7.79 -8.86 9.98
N GLU A 125 -6.64 -8.18 9.99
CA GLU A 125 -6.49 -6.84 9.43
C GLU A 125 -6.57 -6.85 7.90
N LEU A 126 -6.01 -7.87 7.25
CA LEU A 126 -6.09 -8.02 5.80
C LEU A 126 -7.53 -8.32 5.37
N ILE A 127 -8.25 -9.14 6.14
CA ILE A 127 -9.65 -9.50 5.86
C ILE A 127 -10.57 -8.28 6.05
N ALA A 128 -10.37 -7.48 7.08
CA ALA A 128 -11.20 -6.31 7.39
C ALA A 128 -10.92 -5.09 6.50
N ARG A 129 -9.78 -5.07 5.79
CA ARG A 129 -9.34 -3.91 5.03
C ARG A 129 -10.17 -3.71 3.77
N THR A 130 -10.83 -2.56 3.69
CA THR A 130 -11.64 -2.13 2.53
C THR A 130 -11.07 -0.90 1.83
N THR A 131 -9.98 -0.34 2.34
CA THR A 131 -9.31 0.83 1.77
C THR A 131 -7.83 0.61 1.71
N ASP A 132 -7.18 1.16 0.68
CA ASP A 132 -5.73 1.08 0.54
C ASP A 132 -5.03 1.63 1.80
N GLY A 133 -5.52 2.77 2.32
CA GLY A 133 -5.12 3.29 3.64
C GLY A 133 -3.62 3.60 3.76
N THR A 134 -2.92 3.66 2.63
CA THR A 134 -1.46 3.68 2.59
C THR A 134 -0.91 5.11 2.70
N ASN A 135 -1.68 6.13 2.33
CA ASN A 135 -1.21 7.51 2.31
C ASN A 135 -1.07 8.12 3.70
N LEU A 136 0.02 8.87 3.91
CA LEU A 136 0.18 9.72 5.09
C LEU A 136 -0.81 10.88 5.01
N ILE A 137 -1.36 11.30 6.15
CA ILE A 137 -2.33 12.39 6.25
C ILE A 137 -1.66 13.60 6.90
N ALA A 138 -1.82 14.77 6.29
CA ALA A 138 -1.49 16.05 6.89
C ALA A 138 -2.70 17.00 6.79
N ILE A 139 -2.90 17.84 7.81
CA ILE A 139 -3.88 18.94 7.75
C ILE A 139 -3.09 20.22 7.52
N ARG A 140 -3.53 21.04 6.56
CA ARG A 140 -2.90 22.32 6.24
C ARG A 140 -2.88 23.19 7.51
N PRO A 141 -1.74 23.78 7.89
CA PRO A 141 -1.74 24.71 9.01
C PRO A 141 -2.66 25.88 8.65
N GLY A 142 -3.58 26.21 9.56
CA GLY A 142 -4.41 27.40 9.41
C GLY A 142 -3.51 28.63 9.36
N ASP A 143 -3.81 29.57 8.47
CA ASP A 143 -3.24 30.92 8.54
C ASP A 143 -3.83 31.59 9.79
N ASP A 144 -3.28 31.30 10.97
CA ASP A 144 -3.50 32.12 12.17
C ASP A 144 -2.79 33.47 11.93
N ARG A 145 -3.53 34.40 11.32
CA ARG A 145 -3.23 35.84 11.29
C ARG A 145 -4.12 36.61 12.25
#